data_AF-A0A813Q5R9-F1
#
_entry.id   AF-A0A813Q5R9-F1
#
_cell.length_a   1.000
_cell.length_b   1.000
_cell.length_c   1.000
_cell.angle_alpha   90.00
_cell.angle_beta   90.00
_cell.angle_gamma   90.00
#
_symmetry.space_group_name_H-M   'P 1'
#
loop_
_entity.id
_entity.type
_entity.pdbx_description
1 polymer ?
#
loop_
_entity_poly.entity_id
_entity_poly.type
_entity_poly.pdbx_seq_one_letter_code
_entity_poly.pdbx_strand_id
1 'polypeptide(L)'
;MEKIEDDININECKMNELLPTLFRLQSQRCLTYQRLYDAQLMFLNTHNFPAFQTFLSDITVIFGRISEEILLIKKRLENNKNIFKHIEQLQGYEQQKLQLTNDLFVAKIEKKNEQFEEINQKLIKLIDNINEILEELRYDQEEFTAIET
;
A
#
# COMPACT_ATOMS: atom_id res chain seq x y z
N MET A 1 -20.72 -4.83 9.76
CA MET A 1 -20.17 -6.09 9.22
C MET A 1 -19.55 -5.76 7.88
N GLU A 2 -18.29 -5.36 7.88
CA GLU A 2 -17.52 -5.24 6.65
C GLU A 2 -17.20 -6.67 6.21
N LYS A 3 -17.59 -7.02 4.99
CA LYS A 3 -17.35 -8.35 4.43
C LYS A 3 -15.84 -8.58 4.43
N ILE A 4 -15.40 -9.66 5.07
CA ILE A 4 -14.09 -10.23 4.82
C ILE A 4 -14.14 -10.64 3.34
N GLU A 5 -13.52 -9.83 2.47
CA GLU A 5 -13.36 -10.16 1.06
C GLU A 5 -12.66 -11.51 0.99
N ASP A 6 -13.21 -12.44 0.20
CA ASP A 6 -12.64 -13.75 -0.05
C ASP A 6 -11.13 -13.64 -0.24
N ASP A 7 -10.35 -14.32 0.61
CA ASP A 7 -8.90 -14.45 0.47
C ASP A 7 -8.65 -15.10 -0.90
N ILE A 8 -8.31 -14.28 -1.89
CA ILE A 8 -8.01 -14.76 -3.24
C ILE A 8 -6.71 -15.55 -3.13
N ASN A 9 -6.77 -16.85 -3.44
CA ASN A 9 -5.56 -17.65 -3.53
C ASN A 9 -4.76 -17.20 -4.77
N ILE A 10 -3.78 -16.32 -4.55
CA ILE A 10 -2.89 -15.79 -5.60
C ILE A 10 -2.19 -16.90 -6.39
N ASN A 11 -2.04 -18.11 -5.85
CA ASN A 11 -1.41 -19.23 -6.58
C ASN A 11 -2.34 -19.86 -7.62
N GLU A 12 -3.66 -19.72 -7.46
CA GLU A 12 -4.67 -20.31 -8.35
C GLU A 12 -5.20 -19.33 -9.41
N CYS A 13 -4.93 -18.03 -9.25
CA CYS A 13 -5.31 -17.02 -10.24
C CYS A 13 -4.74 -17.32 -11.63
N LYS A 14 -5.49 -16.99 -12.68
CA LYS A 14 -4.98 -16.93 -14.05
C LYS A 14 -4.07 -15.72 -14.24
N MET A 15 -3.25 -15.71 -15.29
CA MET A 15 -2.30 -14.61 -15.52
C MET A 15 -3.01 -13.26 -15.70
N ASN A 16 -4.11 -13.21 -16.46
CA ASN A 16 -4.94 -12.02 -16.61
C ASN A 16 -5.67 -11.55 -15.34
N GLU A 17 -5.74 -12.37 -14.29
CA GLU A 17 -6.36 -12.00 -13.01
C GLU A 17 -5.36 -11.36 -12.03
N LEU A 18 -4.06 -11.47 -12.30
CA LEU A 18 -2.99 -11.01 -11.39
C LEU A 18 -2.96 -9.47 -11.25
N LEU A 19 -3.02 -8.73 -12.37
CA LEU A 19 -3.04 -7.26 -12.33
C LEU A 19 -4.32 -6.69 -11.71
N PRO A 20 -5.53 -7.16 -12.07
CA PRO A 20 -6.76 -6.81 -11.35
C PRO A 20 -6.67 -7.06 -9.84
N THR A 21 -6.06 -8.19 -9.43
CA THR A 21 -5.87 -8.51 -8.02
C THR A 21 -4.90 -7.54 -7.34
N LEU A 22 -3.83 -7.13 -8.03
CA LEU A 22 -2.90 -6.11 -7.55
C LEU A 22 -3.61 -4.76 -7.31
N PHE A 23 -4.48 -4.31 -8.21
CA PHE A 23 -5.25 -3.08 -8.02
C PHE A 23 -6.22 -3.15 -6.84
N ARG A 24 -6.84 -4.32 -6.63
CA ARG A 24 -7.67 -4.56 -5.44
C ARG A 24 -6.82 -4.48 -4.16
N LEU A 25 -5.64 -5.09 -4.15
CA LEU A 25 -4.71 -5.03 -3.02
C LEU A 25 -4.24 -3.60 -2.74
N GLN A 26 -4.03 -2.77 -3.77
CA GLN A 26 -3.72 -1.36 -3.58
C GLN A 26 -4.88 -0.56 -3.00
N SER A 27 -6.12 -0.86 -3.43
CA SER A 27 -7.31 -0.27 -2.80
C SER A 27 -7.39 -0.65 -1.31
N GLN A 28 -7.16 -1.91 -0.96
CA GLN A 28 -7.08 -2.36 0.43
C GLN A 28 -5.96 -1.65 1.20
N ARG A 29 -4.80 -1.43 0.58
CA ARG A 29 -3.68 -0.70 1.20
C ARG A 29 -4.06 0.75 1.51
N CYS A 30 -4.76 1.44 0.61
CA CYS A 30 -5.28 2.79 0.85
C CYS A 30 -6.24 2.84 2.04
N LEU A 31 -7.18 1.90 2.13
CA LEU A 31 -8.08 1.77 3.29
C LEU A 31 -7.30 1.49 4.58
N THR A 32 -6.23 0.70 4.50
CA THR A 32 -5.37 0.39 5.66
C THR A 32 -4.62 1.63 6.15
N TYR A 33 -4.12 2.48 5.25
CA TYR A 33 -3.57 3.79 5.61
C TYR A 33 -4.58 4.71 6.30
N GLN A 34 -5.84 4.70 5.85
CA GLN A 34 -6.90 5.46 6.53
C GLN A 34 -7.12 4.97 7.96
N ARG A 35 -7.19 3.65 8.17
CA ARG A 35 -7.30 3.06 9.52
C ARG A 35 -6.10 3.40 10.40
N LEU A 36 -4.90 3.43 9.83
CA LEU A 36 -3.69 3.88 10.52
C LEU A 36 -3.81 5.34 10.96
N TYR A 37 -4.24 6.22 10.07
CA TYR A 37 -4.45 7.63 10.38
C TYR A 37 -5.46 7.82 11.51
N ASP A 38 -6.58 7.10 11.48
CA ASP A 38 -7.61 7.16 12.52
C ASP A 38 -7.07 6.69 13.88
N ALA A 39 -6.29 5.61 13.91
CA ALA A 39 -5.65 5.12 15.12
C ALA A 39 -4.63 6.13 15.69
N GLN A 40 -3.83 6.75 14.81
CA GLN A 40 -2.89 7.80 15.18
C GLN A 40 -3.59 9.03 15.75
N LEU A 41 -4.67 9.49 15.11
CA LEU A 41 -5.46 10.62 15.59
C LEU A 41 -6.11 10.33 16.95
N MET A 42 -6.66 9.12 17.12
CA MET A 42 -7.17 8.66 18.41
C MET A 42 -6.07 8.72 19.48
N PHE A 43 -4.86 8.24 19.19
CA PHE A 43 -3.75 8.27 20.13
C PHE A 43 -3.33 9.71 20.49
N LEU A 44 -3.23 10.61 19.49
CA LEU A 44 -2.86 12.01 19.74
C LEU A 44 -3.86 12.74 20.64
N ASN A 45 -5.15 12.36 20.57
CA ASN A 45 -6.21 12.99 21.38
C ASN A 45 -6.37 12.37 22.76
N THR A 46 -6.18 11.05 22.89
CA THR A 46 -6.53 10.31 24.11
C THR A 46 -5.31 9.86 24.92
N HIS A 47 -4.13 9.82 24.30
CA HIS A 47 -2.90 9.23 24.83
C HIS A 47 -3.08 7.78 25.35
N ASN A 48 -4.11 7.07 24.88
CA ASN A 48 -4.38 5.69 25.26
C ASN A 48 -3.48 4.74 24.45
N PHE A 49 -2.28 4.50 24.98
CA PHE A 49 -1.30 3.63 24.35
C PHE A 49 -1.78 2.17 24.20
N PRO A 50 -2.41 1.52 25.20
CA PRO A 50 -2.92 0.15 25.03
C PRO A 50 -3.93 -0.01 23.89
N ALA A 51 -4.86 0.94 23.74
CA ALA A 51 -5.80 0.93 22.62
C ALA A 51 -5.07 1.11 21.29
N PHE A 52 -4.14 2.07 21.22
CA PHE A 52 -3.34 2.33 20.02
C PHE A 52 -2.51 1.12 19.59
N GLN A 53 -1.85 0.44 20.53
CA GLN A 53 -1.05 -0.76 20.27
C GLN A 53 -1.89 -1.90 19.68
N THR A 54 -3.12 -2.06 20.17
CA THR A 54 -4.05 -3.08 19.64
C THR A 54 -4.38 -2.79 18.17
N PHE A 55 -4.78 -1.55 17.84
CA PHE A 55 -5.04 -1.16 16.45
C PHE A 55 -3.80 -1.30 15.55
N LEU A 56 -2.63 -0.88 16.03
CA LEU A 56 -1.38 -1.02 15.27
C LEU A 56 -1.06 -2.47 14.93
N SER A 57 -1.30 -3.40 15.86
CA SER A 57 -1.08 -4.84 15.61
C SER A 57 -1.94 -5.32 14.44
N ASP A 58 -3.24 -5.03 14.47
CA ASP A 58 -4.18 -5.43 13.42
C ASP A 58 -3.80 -4.81 12.06
N ILE A 59 -3.48 -3.51 12.06
CA ILE A 59 -3.05 -2.78 10.85
C ILE A 59 -1.75 -3.37 10.28
N THR A 60 -0.79 -3.72 11.13
CA THR A 60 0.50 -4.29 10.71
C THR A 60 0.30 -5.63 10.03
N VAL A 61 -0.59 -6.49 10.55
CA VAL A 61 -0.95 -7.76 9.93
C VAL A 61 -1.52 -7.55 8.53
N ILE A 62 -2.42 -6.57 8.35
CA ILE A 62 -3.02 -6.28 7.05
C ILE A 62 -1.97 -5.77 6.04
N PHE A 63 -1.09 -4.84 6.44
CA PHE A 63 0.01 -4.38 5.58
C PHE A 63 0.95 -5.52 5.19
N GLY A 64 1.27 -6.41 6.14
CA GLY A 64 2.10 -7.60 5.91
C GLY A 64 1.48 -8.50 4.85
N ARG A 65 0.22 -8.92 5.06
CA ARG A 65 -0.53 -9.76 4.11
C ARG A 65 -0.56 -9.16 2.70
N ILE A 66 -0.93 -7.88 2.59
CA ILE A 66 -0.98 -7.18 1.28
C ILE A 66 0.39 -7.22 0.59
N SER A 67 1.46 -6.97 1.34
CA SER A 67 2.82 -6.93 0.78
C SER A 67 3.28 -8.31 0.33
N GLU A 68 2.97 -9.36 1.10
CA GLU A 68 3.25 -10.75 0.74
C GLU A 68 2.50 -11.17 -0.53
N GLU A 69 1.20 -10.86 -0.63
CA GLU A 69 0.40 -11.15 -1.82
C GLU A 69 0.93 -10.42 -3.07
N ILE A 70 1.32 -9.14 -2.95
CA ILE A 70 1.91 -8.42 -4.09
C ILE A 70 3.27 -9.01 -4.47
N LEU A 71 4.09 -9.47 -3.52
CA LEU A 71 5.35 -10.17 -3.83
C LEU A 71 5.10 -11.48 -4.58
N LEU A 72 4.05 -12.22 -4.24
CA LEU A 72 3.63 -13.42 -4.99
C LEU A 72 3.20 -13.05 -6.41
N ILE A 73 2.37 -12.01 -6.58
CA ILE A 73 1.98 -11.50 -7.91
C ILE A 73 3.21 -11.11 -8.73
N LYS A 74 4.12 -10.32 -8.15
CA LYS A 74 5.38 -9.91 -8.79
C LYS A 74 6.17 -11.12 -9.28
N LYS A 75 6.33 -12.15 -8.43
CA LYS A 75 7.05 -13.38 -8.79
C LYS A 75 6.38 -14.12 -9.94
N ARG A 76 5.04 -14.22 -9.94
CA ARG A 76 4.30 -14.87 -11.02
C ARG A 76 4.42 -14.13 -12.37
N LEU A 77 4.69 -12.83 -12.33
CA LEU A 77 4.87 -11.96 -13.50
C LEU A 77 6.34 -11.76 -13.88
N GLU A 78 7.28 -12.59 -13.40
CA GLU A 78 8.73 -12.44 -13.65
C GLU A 78 9.11 -12.45 -15.14
N ASN A 79 8.32 -13.12 -15.98
CA ASN A 79 8.54 -13.16 -17.43
C ASN A 79 8.11 -11.87 -18.14
N ASN A 80 7.26 -11.05 -17.51
CA ASN A 80 6.84 -9.74 -18.01
C ASN A 80 7.70 -8.64 -17.39
N LYS A 81 8.87 -8.40 -17.98
CA LYS A 81 9.91 -7.51 -17.41
C LYS A 81 9.42 -6.10 -17.07
N ASN A 82 8.55 -5.51 -17.90
CA ASN A 82 8.01 -4.16 -17.67
C ASN A 82 7.12 -4.16 -16.42
N ILE A 83 6.10 -5.00 -16.40
CA ILE A 83 5.19 -5.16 -15.25
C ILE A 83 5.97 -5.51 -13.97
N PHE A 84 6.93 -6.44 -14.04
CA PHE A 84 7.75 -6.81 -12.89
C PHE A 84 8.48 -5.60 -12.30
N LYS A 85 9.07 -4.75 -13.15
CA LYS A 85 9.78 -3.54 -12.74
C LYS A 85 8.83 -2.49 -12.17
N HIS A 86 7.68 -2.28 -12.78
CA HIS A 86 6.66 -1.37 -12.26
C HIS A 86 6.16 -1.80 -10.88
N ILE A 87 5.89 -3.10 -10.67
CA ILE A 87 5.50 -3.62 -9.34
C ILE A 87 6.64 -3.45 -8.32
N GLU A 88 7.90 -3.63 -8.72
CA GLU A 88 9.05 -3.38 -7.86
C GLU A 88 9.15 -1.91 -7.43
N GLN A 89 9.00 -0.98 -8.37
CA GLN A 89 8.99 0.46 -8.09
C GLN A 89 7.83 0.83 -7.18
N LEU A 90 6.63 0.29 -7.44
CA LEU A 90 5.44 0.49 -6.63
C LEU A 90 5.68 0.08 -5.17
N GLN A 91 6.22 -1.12 -4.93
CA GLN A 91 6.54 -1.57 -3.57
C GLN A 91 7.59 -0.69 -2.90
N GLY A 92 8.60 -0.22 -3.66
CA GLY A 92 9.62 0.70 -3.15
C GLY A 92 9.05 2.05 -2.72
N TYR A 93 8.10 2.62 -3.47
CA TYR A 93 7.43 3.87 -3.09
C TYR A 93 6.47 3.67 -1.91
N GLU A 94 5.74 2.55 -1.87
CA GLU A 94 4.84 2.22 -0.76
C GLU A 94 5.60 2.03 0.56
N GLN A 95 6.77 1.39 0.52
CA GLN A 95 7.64 1.28 1.70
C GLN A 95 8.10 2.65 2.19
N GLN A 96 8.54 3.54 1.28
CA GLN A 96 8.94 4.90 1.64
C GLN A 96 7.78 5.72 2.20
N LYS A 97 6.58 5.58 1.63
CA LYS A 97 5.38 6.25 2.09
C LYS A 97 5.02 5.81 3.52
N LEU A 98 5.08 4.51 3.81
CA LEU A 98 4.84 3.98 5.15
C LEU A 98 5.85 4.53 6.16
N GLN A 99 7.13 4.58 5.79
CA GLN A 99 8.18 5.15 6.63
C GLN A 99 7.92 6.64 6.93
N LEU A 100 7.69 7.47 5.91
CA LEU A 100 7.40 8.89 6.12
C LEU A 100 6.09 9.13 6.88
N THR A 101 5.09 8.26 6.71
CA THR A 101 3.85 8.31 7.50
C THR A 101 4.13 8.10 8.99
N ASN A 102 5.03 7.17 9.31
CA ASN A 102 5.47 6.94 10.68
C ASN A 102 6.32 8.12 11.20
N ASP A 103 7.25 8.64 10.41
CA ASP A 103 8.10 9.77 10.79
C ASP A 103 7.26 11.02 11.08
N LEU A 104 6.24 11.29 10.26
CA LEU A 104 5.28 12.38 10.49
C LEU A 104 4.53 12.18 11.81
N PHE A 105 4.12 10.95 12.11
CA PHE A 105 3.42 10.65 13.36
C PHE A 105 4.31 10.83 14.59
N VAL A 106 5.56 10.36 14.54
CA VAL A 106 6.56 10.58 15.59
C VAL A 106 6.79 12.08 15.79
N ALA A 107 6.98 12.85 14.71
CA ALA A 107 7.15 14.29 14.80
C ALA A 107 5.93 14.98 15.45
N LYS A 108 4.70 14.50 15.19
CA LYS A 108 3.48 14.99 15.86
C LYS A 108 3.47 14.71 17.36
N ILE A 109 3.89 13.52 17.78
CA ILE A 109 4.02 13.16 19.21
C ILE A 109 5.07 14.05 19.88
N GLU A 110 6.22 14.25 19.22
CA GLU A 110 7.33 15.04 19.74
C GLU A 110 7.14 16.55 19.60
N LYS A 111 6.06 17.00 18.96
CA LYS A 111 5.72 18.41 18.68
C LYS A 111 6.81 19.16 17.89
N LYS A 112 7.52 18.45 16.99
CA LYS A 112 8.54 18.99 16.08
C LYS A 112 7.90 19.54 14.80
N ASN A 113 7.16 20.64 14.94
CA ASN A 113 6.34 21.21 13.88
C ASN A 113 7.16 21.65 12.65
N GLU A 114 8.43 21.99 12.84
CA GLU A 114 9.35 22.38 11.77
C GLU A 114 9.59 21.29 10.72
N GLN A 115 9.37 20.02 11.06
CA GLN A 115 9.55 18.88 10.15
C GLN A 115 8.30 18.54 9.34
N PHE A 116 7.13 19.07 9.71
CA PHE A 116 5.86 18.63 9.12
C PHE A 116 5.75 18.99 7.66
N GLU A 117 6.13 20.22 7.30
CA GLU A 117 6.04 20.70 5.92
C GLU A 117 6.94 19.88 4.99
N GLU A 118 8.18 19.62 5.40
CA GLU A 118 9.12 18.82 4.61
C GLU A 118 8.62 17.39 4.42
N ILE A 119 8.15 16.74 5.48
CA ILE A 119 7.64 15.36 5.41
C ILE A 119 6.36 15.30 4.55
N ASN A 120 5.45 16.25 4.70
CA ASN A 120 4.23 16.32 3.90
C ASN A 120 4.54 16.52 2.41
N GLN A 121 5.49 17.38 2.05
CA GLN A 121 5.91 17.56 0.66
C GLN A 121 6.51 16.28 0.07
N LYS A 122 7.30 15.53 0.84
CA LYS A 122 7.82 14.23 0.41
C LYS A 122 6.71 13.19 0.24
N LEU A 123 5.73 13.16 1.15
CA LEU A 123 4.56 12.29 1.05
C LEU A 123 3.73 12.57 -0.20
N ILE A 124 3.46 13.85 -0.52
CA ILE A 124 2.73 14.25 -1.74
C ILE A 124 3.46 13.72 -2.98
N LYS A 125 4.78 13.95 -3.08
CA LYS A 125 5.59 13.46 -4.21
C LYS A 125 5.57 11.94 -4.33
N LEU A 126 5.61 11.21 -3.21
CA LEU A 126 5.51 9.74 -3.23
C LEU A 126 4.14 9.28 -3.70
N ILE A 127 3.06 9.96 -3.30
CA ILE A 127 1.71 9.64 -3.77
C ILE A 127 1.62 9.88 -5.28
N ASP A 128 2.17 10.98 -5.80
CA ASP A 128 2.22 11.25 -7.23
C ASP A 128 2.99 10.15 -7.98
N ASN A 129 4.18 9.77 -7.50
CA ASN A 129 4.96 8.68 -8.08
C ASN A 129 4.24 7.32 -8.04
N ILE A 130 3.49 7.03 -6.96
CA ILE A 130 2.67 5.82 -6.85
C ILE A 130 1.56 5.84 -7.91
N ASN A 131 0.87 6.97 -8.04
CA ASN A 131 -0.22 7.12 -9.01
C ASN A 131 0.30 6.98 -10.46
N GLU A 132 1.46 7.55 -10.76
CA GLU A 132 2.10 7.40 -12.08
C GLU A 132 2.38 5.92 -12.40
N ILE A 133 2.98 5.18 -11.47
CA ILE A 133 3.24 3.74 -11.67
C ILE A 133 1.94 2.93 -11.79
N LEU A 134 0.88 3.30 -11.06
CA LEU A 134 -0.42 2.64 -11.19
C LEU A 134 -1.06 2.88 -12.55
N GLU A 135 -0.90 4.06 -13.15
CA GLU A 135 -1.35 4.33 -14.51
C GLU A 135 -0.53 3.55 -15.54
N GLU A 136 0.80 3.49 -15.42
CA GLU A 136 1.65 2.65 -16.27
C GLU A 136 1.23 1.16 -16.19
N LEU A 137 0.94 0.65 -15.00
CA LEU A 137 0.42 -0.72 -14.81
C LEU A 137 -0.97 -0.94 -15.43
N ARG A 138 -1.81 0.10 -15.52
CA ARG A 138 -3.10 0.01 -16.21
C ARG A 138 -2.90 -0.12 -17.72
N TYR A 139 -1.98 0.64 -18.30
CA TYR A 139 -1.61 0.50 -19.70
C TYR A 139 -1.03 -0.89 -20.00
N ASP A 140 -0.13 -1.39 -19.15
CA ASP A 140 0.41 -2.75 -19.26
C ASP A 140 -0.71 -3.82 -19.20
N GLN A 141 -1.73 -3.62 -18.36
CA GLN A 141 -2.87 -4.54 -18.26
C GLN A 141 -3.69 -4.58 -19.56
N GLU A 142 -3.98 -3.42 -20.13
CA GLU A 142 -4.73 -3.30 -21.38
C GLU A 142 -3.99 -4.00 -22.54
N GLU A 143 -2.68 -3.79 -22.65
CA GLU A 143 -1.84 -4.47 -23.65
C GLU A 143 -1.80 -5.99 -23.40
N PHE A 144 -1.61 -6.42 -22.14
CA PHE A 144 -1.55 -7.84 -21.79
C PHE A 144 -2.85 -8.58 -22.11
N THR A 145 -4.01 -7.99 -21.80
CA THR A 145 -5.32 -8.60 -22.09
C THR A 145 -5.65 -8.66 -23.57
N ALA A 146 -5.16 -7.69 -24.37
CA ALA A 146 -5.35 -7.68 -25.81
C ALA A 146 -4.55 -8.78 -26.53
N ILE A 147 -3.45 -9.25 -25.95
CA ILE A 147 -2.61 -10.33 -26.52
C ILE A 147 -3.17 -11.72 -26.19
N GLU A 148 -3.88 -11.88 -25.07
CA GLU A 148 -4.48 -13.16 -24.65
C GLU A 148 -5.86 -13.45 -25.29
N THR A 149 -6.42 -12.53 -26.08
CA THR A 149 -7.72 -12.67 -26.78
C THR A 149 -7.55 -13.01 -28.25
#